data_AF-A0A962HQW0-F1
#
_entry.id   AF-A0A962HQW0-F1
#
_cell.length_a   1.000
_cell.length_b   1.000
_cell.length_c   1.000
_cell.angle_alpha   90.00
_cell.angle_beta   90.00
_cell.angle_gamma   90.00
#
_symmetry.space_group_name_H-M   'P 1'
#
loop_
_entity.id
_entity.type
_entity.pdbx_description
1 polymer ?
#
loop_
_entity_poly.entity_id
_entity_poly.type
_entity_poly.pdbx_seq_one_letter_code
_entity_poly.pdbx_strand_id
1 'polypeptide(L)'
;MKYTDPEILAIILGMASVTYGIRFVLYARAHRTHIPDWLEAALKFVPVAVLTAIISPMILMPEQHFSLDWHNPWLLGAAAAFGAGFWKQQPLLTILAGVVVFFTARSLLP
;
A
#
# COMPACT_ATOMS: atom_id res chain seq x y z
N MET A 1 -12.28 13.48 24.21
CA MET A 1 -11.13 12.55 24.15
C MET A 1 -10.93 11.92 25.53
N LYS A 2 -11.66 10.85 25.85
CA LYS A 2 -11.49 10.03 27.06
C LYS A 2 -10.95 8.67 26.62
N TYR A 3 -9.69 8.63 26.19
CA TYR A 3 -8.98 7.35 26.12
C TYR A 3 -8.29 7.20 27.45
N THR A 4 -8.85 6.34 28.30
CA THR A 4 -8.29 6.10 29.63
C THR A 4 -6.99 5.30 29.44
N ASP A 5 -5.90 5.65 30.12
CA ASP A 5 -4.60 4.95 30.04
C ASP A 5 -4.68 3.40 29.99
N PRO A 6 -5.57 2.71 30.75
CA PRO A 6 -5.75 1.25 30.63
C PRO A 6 -6.34 0.77 29.30
N GLU A 7 -7.19 1.55 28.62
CA GLU A 7 -7.76 1.17 27.33
C GLU A 7 -6.70 1.20 26.23
N ILE A 8 -5.82 2.21 26.23
CA ILE A 8 -4.69 2.29 25.30
C ILE A 8 -3.74 1.12 25.55
N LEU A 9 -3.44 0.81 26.82
CA LEU A 9 -2.61 -0.34 27.17
C LEU A 9 -3.23 -1.66 26.67
N ALA A 10 -4.54 -1.84 26.83
CA ALA A 10 -5.26 -3.01 26.33
C ALA A 10 -5.23 -3.09 24.79
N ILE A 11 -5.37 -1.97 24.08
CA ILE A 11 -5.26 -1.92 22.61
C ILE A 11 -3.85 -2.28 22.16
N ILE A 12 -2.81 -1.71 22.79
CA ILE A 12 -1.42 -1.99 22.46
C ILE A 12 -1.12 -3.48 22.68
N LEU A 13 -1.49 -4.04 23.83
CA LEU A 13 -1.28 -5.45 24.15
C LEU A 13 -2.09 -6.36 23.21
N GLY A 14 -3.31 -5.97 22.86
CA GLY A 14 -4.15 -6.69 21.90
C GLY A 14 -3.53 -6.71 20.50
N MET A 15 -3.13 -5.53 19.98
CA MET A 15 -2.47 -5.41 18.68
C MET A 15 -1.14 -6.16 18.65
N ALA A 16 -0.33 -6.08 19.71
CA ALA A 16 0.91 -6.81 19.84
C ALA A 16 0.65 -8.32 19.82
N SER A 17 -0.28 -8.81 20.63
CA SER A 17 -0.60 -10.25 20.72
C SER A 17 -1.06 -10.82 19.39
N VAL A 18 -1.94 -10.12 18.66
CA VAL A 18 -2.41 -10.57 17.35
C VAL A 18 -1.29 -10.51 16.31
N THR A 19 -0.54 -9.41 16.24
CA THR A 19 0.54 -9.21 15.25
C THR A 19 1.67 -10.23 15.42
N TYR A 20 2.18 -10.35 16.65
CA TYR A 20 3.24 -11.30 16.97
C TYR A 20 2.72 -12.74 16.96
N GLY A 21 1.49 -12.99 17.40
CA GLY A 21 0.87 -14.31 17.39
C GLY A 21 0.82 -14.91 15.99
N ILE A 22 0.27 -14.16 15.01
CA ILE A 22 0.21 -14.61 13.61
C ILE A 22 1.61 -14.87 13.08
N ARG A 23 2.55 -13.93 13.28
CA ARG A 23 3.93 -14.07 12.81
C ARG A 23 4.62 -15.28 13.45
N PHE A 24 4.49 -15.48 14.76
CA PHE A 24 5.11 -16.58 15.50
C PHE A 24 4.54 -17.94 15.08
N VAL A 25 3.22 -18.05 14.90
CA VAL A 25 2.58 -19.28 14.41
C VAL A 25 3.09 -19.64 13.01
N LEU A 26 3.17 -18.65 12.11
CA LEU A 26 3.72 -18.86 10.76
C LEU A 26 5.19 -19.28 10.80
N TYR A 27 6.04 -18.60 11.58
CA TYR A 27 7.47 -18.96 11.71
C TYR A 27 7.67 -20.33 12.36
N ALA A 28 6.97 -20.64 13.44
CA ALA A 28 7.05 -21.92 14.14
C ALA A 28 6.60 -23.08 13.24
N ARG A 29 5.57 -22.86 12.40
CA ARG A 29 5.11 -23.84 11.42
C ARG A 29 6.10 -23.97 10.25
N ALA A 30 6.64 -22.85 9.75
CA ALA A 30 7.58 -22.82 8.63
C ALA A 30 8.83 -23.67 8.88
N HIS A 31 9.31 -23.78 10.12
CA HIS A 31 10.46 -24.63 10.46
C HIS A 31 10.18 -26.14 10.35
N ARG A 32 8.90 -26.56 10.43
CA ARG A 32 8.48 -27.97 10.32
C ARG A 32 7.92 -28.36 8.95
N THR A 33 7.61 -27.40 8.09
CA THR A 33 7.01 -27.65 6.77
C THR A 33 7.90 -27.07 5.70
N HIS A 34 8.43 -27.92 4.83
CA HIS A 34 9.07 -27.48 3.58
C HIS A 34 8.03 -26.70 2.78
N ILE A 35 8.14 -25.36 2.78
CA ILE A 35 7.32 -24.52 1.91
C ILE A 35 7.71 -24.88 0.48
N PRO A 36 6.77 -25.28 -0.37
CA PRO A 36 7.11 -25.65 -1.74
C PRO A 36 7.61 -24.41 -2.50
N ASP A 37 8.60 -24.59 -3.38
CA ASP A 37 9.30 -23.48 -4.04
C ASP A 37 8.36 -22.50 -4.77
N TRP A 38 7.25 -23.01 -5.34
CA TRP A 38 6.23 -22.18 -5.99
C TRP A 38 5.52 -21.22 -5.02
N LEU A 39 5.30 -21.64 -3.78
CA LEU A 39 4.63 -20.83 -2.77
C LEU A 39 5.59 -19.78 -2.20
N GLU A 40 6.85 -20.13 -1.96
CA GLU A 40 7.85 -19.15 -1.55
C GLU A 40 8.05 -18.07 -2.62
N ALA A 41 8.11 -18.48 -3.90
CA ALA A 41 8.15 -17.55 -5.02
C ALA A 41 6.91 -16.64 -5.06
N ALA A 42 5.70 -17.18 -4.88
CA ALA A 42 4.47 -16.39 -4.83
C ALA A 42 4.44 -15.40 -3.66
N LEU A 43 4.89 -15.81 -2.48
CA LEU A 43 4.93 -14.98 -1.26
C LEU A 43 5.85 -13.76 -1.42
N LYS A 44 6.94 -13.87 -2.19
CA LYS A 44 7.83 -12.73 -2.49
C LYS A 44 7.13 -11.60 -3.26
N PHE A 45 6.09 -11.92 -4.03
CA PHE A 45 5.32 -10.92 -4.80
C PHE A 45 4.11 -10.36 -4.06
N VAL A 46 3.73 -10.95 -2.91
CA VAL A 46 2.57 -10.50 -2.12
C VAL A 46 2.60 -9.00 -1.80
N PRO A 47 3.73 -8.41 -1.32
CA PRO A 47 3.74 -6.99 -0.96
C PRO A 47 3.40 -6.09 -2.16
N VAL A 48 3.98 -6.37 -3.32
CA VAL A 48 3.76 -5.60 -4.55
C VAL A 48 2.34 -5.81 -5.08
N ALA A 49 1.84 -7.05 -5.06
CA ALA A 49 0.50 -7.39 -5.51
C ALA A 49 -0.57 -6.72 -4.63
N VAL A 50 -0.42 -6.76 -3.30
CA VAL A 50 -1.35 -6.13 -2.36
C VAL A 50 -1.34 -4.61 -2.51
N LEU A 51 -0.16 -3.98 -2.58
CA LEU A 51 -0.07 -2.54 -2.84
C LEU A 51 -0.75 -2.16 -4.16
N THR A 52 -0.52 -2.93 -5.22
CA THR A 52 -1.17 -2.70 -6.52
C THR A 52 -2.68 -2.87 -6.42
N ALA A 53 -3.18 -3.89 -5.72
CA ALA A 53 -4.60 -4.13 -5.52
C ALA A 53 -5.30 -3.04 -4.71
N ILE A 54 -4.59 -2.39 -3.78
CA ILE A 54 -5.11 -1.25 -3.00
C ILE A 54 -5.05 0.05 -3.81
N ILE A 55 -3.94 0.30 -4.51
CA ILE A 55 -3.69 1.56 -5.21
C ILE A 55 -4.49 1.65 -6.53
N SER A 56 -4.62 0.54 -7.26
CA SER A 56 -5.35 0.50 -8.54
C SER A 56 -6.79 1.04 -8.47
N PRO A 57 -7.68 0.56 -7.56
CA PRO A 57 -9.03 1.11 -7.44
C PRO A 57 -9.03 2.56 -6.94
N MET A 58 -8.07 2.95 -6.11
CA MET A 58 -7.93 4.33 -5.64
C MET A 58 -7.66 5.30 -6.79
N ILE A 59 -6.95 4.85 -7.83
CA ILE A 59 -6.65 5.66 -9.03
C ILE A 59 -7.81 5.62 -10.03
N LEU A 60 -8.36 4.43 -10.30
CA LEU A 60 -9.35 4.20 -11.37
C LEU A 60 -10.78 4.56 -10.96
N MET A 61 -11.12 4.43 -9.68
CA MET A 61 -12.47 4.64 -9.15
C MET A 61 -12.46 5.38 -7.81
N PRO A 62 -11.88 6.60 -7.72
CA PRO A 62 -11.81 7.35 -6.47
C PRO A 62 -13.18 7.66 -5.84
N GLU A 63 -14.23 7.81 -6.64
CA GLU A 63 -15.61 8.07 -6.18
C GLU A 63 -16.60 6.96 -6.56
N GLN A 64 -16.15 5.70 -6.57
CA GLN A 64 -16.95 4.51 -6.92
C GLN A 64 -17.52 4.50 -8.36
N HIS A 65 -17.23 5.53 -9.15
CA HIS A 65 -17.48 5.60 -10.59
C HIS A 65 -16.15 5.47 -11.34
N PHE A 66 -16.17 4.79 -12.49
CA PHE A 66 -15.02 4.74 -13.39
C PHE A 66 -14.77 6.13 -13.98
N SER A 67 -13.86 6.88 -13.37
CA SER A 67 -13.47 8.22 -13.82
C SER A 67 -12.13 8.16 -14.57
N LEU A 68 -12.18 7.54 -15.76
CA LEU A 68 -11.11 7.63 -16.77
C LEU A 68 -11.19 8.98 -17.52
N ASP A 69 -11.26 10.07 -16.76
CA ASP A 69 -11.17 11.42 -17.31
C ASP A 69 -9.73 11.92 -17.12
N TRP A 70 -9.21 12.63 -18.12
CA TRP A 70 -7.91 13.28 -18.06
C TRP A 70 -7.90 14.43 -17.03
N HIS A 71 -9.08 14.85 -16.56
CA HIS A 71 -9.28 15.75 -15.43
C HIS A 71 -9.16 15.08 -14.06
N ASN A 72 -8.88 13.77 -13.97
CA ASN A 72 -8.71 13.12 -12.67
C ASN A 72 -7.27 13.30 -12.14
N PRO A 73 -7.05 14.09 -11.07
CA PRO A 73 -5.71 14.34 -10.54
C PRO A 73 -5.02 13.07 -10.02
N TRP A 74 -5.79 12.06 -9.60
CA TRP A 74 -5.25 10.77 -9.16
C TRP A 74 -4.61 10.00 -10.31
N LEU A 75 -5.22 10.04 -11.50
CA LEU A 75 -4.74 9.34 -12.69
C LEU A 75 -3.46 9.99 -13.25
N LEU A 76 -3.42 11.32 -13.26
CA LEU A 76 -2.23 12.08 -13.66
C LEU A 76 -1.06 11.86 -12.69
N GLY A 77 -1.32 11.90 -11.38
CA GLY A 77 -0.31 11.63 -10.35
C GLY A 77 0.26 10.20 -10.45
N ALA A 78 -0.61 9.21 -10.69
CA ALA A 78 -0.21 7.82 -10.89
C ALA A 78 0.62 7.62 -12.16
N ALA A 79 0.22 8.23 -13.28
CA ALA A 79 0.95 8.16 -14.54
C ALA A 79 2.36 8.79 -14.42
N ALA A 80 2.46 9.93 -13.72
CA ALA A 80 3.74 10.57 -13.44
C ALA A 80 4.63 9.72 -12.52
N ALA A 81 4.08 9.14 -11.46
CA ALA A 81 4.81 8.23 -10.58
C ALA A 81 5.31 6.98 -11.33
N PHE A 82 4.47 6.41 -12.21
CA PHE A 82 4.81 5.27 -13.04
C PHE A 82 5.94 5.62 -14.03
N GLY A 83 5.84 6.74 -14.73
CA GLY A 83 6.87 7.22 -15.66
C GLY A 83 8.20 7.52 -14.97
N ALA A 84 8.17 8.20 -13.82
CA ALA A 84 9.37 8.46 -13.02
C ALA A 84 10.02 7.15 -12.51
N GLY A 85 9.20 6.14 -12.20
CA GLY A 85 9.65 4.86 -11.67
C GLY A 85 10.31 4.00 -12.72
N PHE A 86 9.74 4.02 -13.93
CA PHE A 86 10.33 3.37 -15.08
C PHE A 86 11.71 3.94 -15.42
N TRP A 87 11.89 5.26 -15.27
CA TRP A 87 13.11 5.92 -15.73
C TRP A 87 14.25 5.93 -14.71
N LYS A 88 13.96 6.21 -13.43
CA LYS A 88 14.98 6.44 -12.41
C LYS A 88 15.17 5.28 -11.43
N GLN A 89 14.22 4.34 -11.32
CA GLN A 89 14.21 3.26 -10.32
C GLN A 89 14.54 3.72 -8.87
N GLN A 90 14.35 5.01 -8.59
CA GLN A 90 14.63 5.65 -7.30
C GLN A 90 13.30 5.92 -6.59
N PRO A 91 13.00 5.22 -5.48
CA PRO A 91 11.71 5.32 -4.78
C PRO A 91 11.38 6.74 -4.31
N LEU A 92 12.39 7.54 -3.97
CA LEU A 92 12.18 8.92 -3.55
C LEU A 92 11.69 9.80 -4.70
N LEU A 93 12.26 9.64 -5.89
CA LEU A 93 11.90 10.43 -7.08
C LEU A 93 10.51 10.06 -7.59
N THR A 94 10.12 8.79 -7.52
CA THR A 94 8.76 8.37 -7.89
C THR A 94 7.71 8.99 -7.00
N ILE A 95 7.94 8.96 -5.69
CA ILE A 95 7.03 9.56 -4.71
C ILE A 95 6.95 11.07 -4.93
N LEU A 96 8.09 11.76 -5.05
CA LEU A 96 8.12 13.20 -5.29
C LEU A 96 7.42 13.59 -6.59
N ALA A 97 7.71 12.92 -7.70
CA ALA A 97 7.08 13.20 -8.99
C ALA A 97 5.56 12.99 -8.92
N GLY A 98 5.10 11.88 -8.33
CA GLY A 98 3.69 11.59 -8.16
C GLY A 98 2.97 12.63 -7.30
N VAL A 99 3.55 13.00 -6.16
CA VAL A 99 2.98 14.00 -5.23
C VAL A 99 2.93 15.39 -5.88
N VAL A 100 4.00 15.82 -6.55
CA VAL A 100 4.03 17.12 -7.23
C VAL A 100 2.97 17.17 -8.32
N VAL A 101 2.90 16.15 -9.18
CA VAL A 101 1.90 16.12 -10.26
C VAL A 101 0.48 16.06 -9.71
N PHE A 102 0.21 15.22 -8.72
CA PHE A 102 -1.10 15.16 -8.06
C PHE A 102 -1.50 16.52 -7.49
N PHE A 103 -0.60 17.19 -6.76
CA PHE A 103 -0.90 18.47 -6.13
C PHE A 103 -1.11 19.57 -7.18
N THR A 104 -0.30 19.60 -8.24
CA THR A 104 -0.48 20.54 -9.35
C THR A 104 -1.81 20.32 -10.07
N ALA A 105 -2.16 19.06 -10.39
CA ALA A 105 -3.42 18.72 -11.04
C ALA A 105 -4.61 19.08 -10.15
N ARG A 106 -4.56 18.72 -8.86
CA ARG A 106 -5.60 19.09 -7.89
C ARG A 106 -5.73 20.60 -7.69
N SER A 107 -4.65 21.36 -7.83
CA SER A 107 -4.69 22.83 -7.69
C SER A 107 -5.20 23.54 -8.95
N LEU A 108 -5.04 22.94 -10.14
CA LEU A 108 -5.51 23.50 -11.41
C LEU A 108 -6.95 23.12 -11.73
N LEU A 109 -7.44 22.01 -11.18
CA LEU A 109 -8.80 21.52 -11.35
C LEU A 109 -9.61 21.92 -10.11
N PRO A 110 -10.71 22.70 -10.25
CA PRO A 110 -11.51 23.16 -9.11
C PRO A 110 -12.18 22.02 -8.35
#